data_AF-A0A2X1NGI3-F1
#
_entry.id   AF-A0A2X1NGI3-F1
#
_cell.length_a   1.000
_cell.length_b   1.000
_cell.length_c   1.000
_cell.angle_alpha   90.00
_cell.angle_beta   90.00
_cell.angle_gamma   90.00
#
_symmetry.space_group_name_H-M   'P 1'
#
loop_
_entity.id
_entity.type
_entity.pdbx_description
1 polymer ?
#
loop_
_entity_poly.entity_id
_entity_poly.type
_entity_poly.pdbx_seq_one_letter_code
_entity_poly.pdbx_strand_id
1 'polypeptide(L)'
;MAGNVQEKQLRWYNIALMSFITVWGFGNVVNNYANQGLVVVFSWVFIFALYFTPYALIVGQLGSTFKDGKGGVSTWIKHTMGPGLAYLAAWTYWVVHIPYLAQKPQAILIALGWAMKGDGSLIKEYSVVALQGLTLVLFIFFMWVASRGMKSLKIVGSVAGIAMFVMSLLYVAMAVTAPAITEVHIATTN
;
A
#
# COMPACT_ATOMS: atom_id res chain seq x y z
N MET A 1 15.12 14.90 -39.92
CA MET A 1 15.89 14.41 -38.76
C MET A 1 14.92 13.80 -37.77
N ALA A 2 14.72 12.47 -37.85
CA ALA A 2 13.89 11.75 -36.90
C ALA A 2 14.71 11.52 -35.63
N GLY A 3 14.41 12.28 -34.57
CA GLY A 3 14.98 12.04 -33.25
C GLY A 3 14.49 10.68 -32.76
N ASN A 4 15.42 9.75 -32.57
CA ASN A 4 15.19 8.47 -31.90
C ASN A 4 14.64 8.74 -30.49
N VAL A 5 13.32 8.73 -30.33
CA VAL A 5 12.69 8.51 -29.03
C VAL A 5 12.91 7.05 -28.73
N GLN A 6 14.06 6.75 -28.12
CA GLN A 6 14.33 5.44 -27.55
C GLN A 6 13.27 5.24 -26.46
N GLU A 7 12.23 4.49 -26.79
CA GLU A 7 11.19 4.09 -25.85
C GLU A 7 11.91 3.41 -24.69
N LYS A 8 11.99 4.09 -23.54
CA LYS A 8 12.71 3.59 -22.36
C LYS A 8 11.94 2.39 -21.84
N GLN A 9 12.21 1.20 -22.40
CA GLN A 9 11.69 -0.04 -21.87
C GLN A 9 12.18 -0.18 -20.43
N LEU A 10 11.22 -0.17 -19.51
CA LEU A 10 11.49 -0.40 -18.10
C LEU A 10 11.97 -1.83 -17.95
N ARG A 11 13.19 -2.00 -17.43
CA ARG A 11 13.73 -3.32 -17.11
C ARG A 11 12.84 -4.01 -16.08
N TRP A 12 12.70 -5.33 -16.16
CA TRP A 12 11.79 -6.11 -15.32
C TRP A 12 11.99 -5.87 -13.82
N TYR A 13 13.23 -5.68 -13.36
CA TYR A 13 13.52 -5.40 -11.95
C TYR A 13 13.08 -3.99 -11.52
N ASN A 14 13.07 -3.00 -12.43
CA ASN A 14 12.53 -1.67 -12.12
C ASN A 14 11.01 -1.73 -11.98
N ILE A 15 10.35 -2.50 -12.84
CA ILE A 15 8.90 -2.74 -12.75
C ILE A 15 8.58 -3.48 -11.45
N ALA A 16 9.31 -4.55 -11.15
CA ALA A 16 9.14 -5.32 -9.92
C ALA A 16 9.31 -4.45 -8.66
N LEU A 17 10.33 -3.59 -8.63
CA LEU A 17 10.55 -2.69 -7.49
C LEU A 17 9.44 -1.63 -7.37
N MET A 18 8.99 -1.04 -8.48
CA MET A 18 7.87 -0.10 -8.47
C MET A 18 6.57 -0.77 -8.00
N SER A 19 6.28 -1.98 -8.48
CA SER A 19 5.13 -2.77 -8.03
C SER A 19 5.25 -3.20 -6.57
N PHE A 20 6.45 -3.56 -6.11
CA PHE A 20 6.69 -3.92 -4.71
C PHE A 20 6.39 -2.73 -3.80
N ILE A 21 6.92 -1.54 -4.10
CA ILE A 21 6.71 -0.34 -3.27
C ILE A 21 5.22 0.07 -3.21
N THR A 22 4.44 -0.19 -4.26
CA THR A 22 3.01 0.17 -4.28
C THR A 22 2.11 -0.84 -3.57
N VAL A 23 2.49 -2.12 -3.55
CA VAL A 23 1.69 -3.21 -2.96
C VAL A 23 2.13 -3.53 -1.52
N TRP A 24 3.42 -3.38 -1.21
CA TRP A 24 3.97 -3.73 0.09
C TRP A 24 3.63 -2.69 1.16
N GLY A 25 2.91 -3.14 2.20
CA GLY A 25 2.58 -2.34 3.36
C GLY A 25 3.06 -3.00 4.64
N PHE A 26 4.11 -2.46 5.26
CA PHE A 26 4.66 -2.95 6.53
C PHE A 26 3.59 -3.10 7.63
N GLY A 27 2.70 -2.10 7.74
CA GLY A 27 1.57 -2.15 8.67
C GLY A 27 0.62 -3.32 8.40
N ASN A 28 0.47 -3.79 7.16
CA ASN A 28 -0.37 -4.95 6.88
C ASN A 28 0.24 -6.22 7.49
N VAL A 29 1.55 -6.41 7.37
CA VAL A 29 2.24 -7.59 7.93
C VAL A 29 2.14 -7.58 9.45
N VAL A 30 2.54 -6.47 10.08
CA VAL A 30 2.57 -6.34 11.54
C VAL A 30 1.18 -6.42 12.15
N ASN A 31 0.20 -5.70 11.59
CA ASN A 31 -1.15 -5.69 12.16
C ASN A 31 -1.85 -7.04 11.99
N ASN A 32 -1.68 -7.72 10.85
CA ASN A 32 -2.29 -9.04 10.69
C ASN A 32 -1.65 -10.08 11.63
N TYR A 33 -0.32 -10.05 11.79
CA TYR A 33 0.36 -10.91 12.76
C TYR A 33 -0.05 -10.59 14.21
N ALA A 34 -0.12 -9.31 14.58
CA ALA A 34 -0.55 -8.91 15.91
C ALA A 34 -1.99 -9.32 16.25
N ASN A 35 -2.88 -9.33 15.25
CA ASN A 35 -4.30 -9.69 15.44
C ASN A 35 -4.57 -11.20 15.37
N GLN A 36 -3.81 -11.96 14.56
CA GLN A 36 -4.11 -13.37 14.25
C GLN A 36 -3.01 -14.36 14.66
N GLY A 37 -1.87 -13.86 15.16
CA GLY A 37 -0.70 -14.68 15.47
C GLY A 37 -0.13 -15.40 14.24
N LEU A 38 0.52 -16.54 14.47
CA LEU A 38 1.16 -17.34 13.41
C LEU A 38 0.17 -17.94 12.39
N VAL A 39 -1.10 -18.09 12.73
CA VAL A 39 -2.13 -18.62 11.82
C VAL A 39 -2.27 -17.77 10.55
N VAL A 40 -1.92 -16.49 10.62
CA VAL A 40 -1.92 -15.58 9.47
C VAL A 40 -1.08 -16.09 8.29
N VAL A 41 -0.01 -16.85 8.57
CA VAL A 41 0.90 -17.38 7.52
C VAL A 41 0.16 -18.35 6.61
N PHE A 42 -0.72 -19.20 7.16
CA PHE A 42 -1.56 -20.09 6.36
C PHE A 42 -2.48 -19.29 5.44
N SER A 43 -3.17 -18.28 5.97
CA SER A 43 -4.03 -17.40 5.17
C SER A 43 -3.27 -16.70 4.05
N TRP A 44 -2.03 -16.26 4.29
CA TRP A 44 -1.19 -15.64 3.26
C TRP A 44 -0.86 -16.61 2.14
N VAL A 45 -0.46 -17.85 2.44
CA VAL A 45 -0.17 -18.86 1.42
C VAL A 45 -1.39 -19.07 0.51
N PHE A 46 -2.59 -19.20 1.09
CA PHE A 46 -3.83 -19.34 0.32
C PHE A 46 -4.15 -18.10 -0.52
N ILE A 47 -4.05 -16.90 0.05
CA ILE A 47 -4.28 -15.65 -0.68
C ILE A 47 -3.28 -15.50 -1.84
N PHE A 48 -2.01 -15.84 -1.62
CA PHE A 48 -1.00 -15.79 -2.68
C PHE A 48 -1.30 -16.76 -3.82
N ALA A 49 -1.65 -18.00 -3.49
CA ALA A 49 -1.90 -19.05 -4.45
C ALA A 49 -3.23 -18.87 -5.23
N LEU A 50 -4.32 -18.58 -4.51
CA LEU A 50 -5.67 -18.59 -5.09
C LEU A 50 -6.15 -17.23 -5.58
N TYR A 51 -5.58 -16.14 -5.06
CA TYR A 51 -6.04 -14.78 -5.39
C TYR A 51 -4.96 -13.95 -6.06
N PHE A 52 -3.82 -13.72 -5.39
CA PHE A 52 -2.80 -12.79 -5.87
C PHE A 52 -2.18 -13.24 -7.20
N THR A 53 -1.73 -14.51 -7.28
CA THR A 53 -1.08 -15.03 -8.49
C THR A 53 -2.04 -15.06 -9.68
N PRO A 54 -3.25 -15.63 -9.58
CA PRO A 54 -4.20 -15.59 -10.70
C PRO A 54 -4.57 -14.16 -11.11
N TYR A 55 -4.82 -13.28 -10.15
CA TYR A 55 -5.17 -11.89 -10.43
C TYR A 55 -4.05 -11.14 -11.16
N ALA A 56 -2.80 -11.29 -10.72
CA ALA A 56 -1.65 -10.67 -11.36
C ALA A 56 -1.46 -11.13 -12.80
N LEU A 57 -1.67 -12.42 -13.08
CA LEU A 57 -1.62 -12.97 -14.44
C LEU A 57 -2.74 -12.41 -15.34
N ILE A 58 -3.97 -12.34 -14.82
CA ILE A 58 -5.12 -11.77 -15.55
C ILE A 58 -4.86 -10.29 -15.88
N VAL A 59 -4.43 -9.50 -14.89
CA VAL A 59 -4.10 -8.09 -15.07
C VAL A 59 -2.94 -7.90 -16.05
N GLY A 60 -1.91 -8.77 -15.98
CA GLY A 60 -0.79 -8.78 -16.92
C GLY A 60 -1.25 -9.01 -18.36
N GLN A 61 -2.08 -10.04 -18.58
CA GLN A 61 -2.61 -10.37 -19.91
C GLN A 61 -3.52 -9.27 -20.47
N LEU A 62 -4.44 -8.73 -19.65
CA LEU A 62 -5.34 -7.66 -20.08
C LEU A 62 -4.57 -6.36 -20.34
N GLY A 63 -3.59 -6.04 -19.50
CA GLY A 63 -2.70 -4.88 -19.67
C GLY A 63 -1.86 -4.95 -20.95
N SER A 64 -1.35 -6.13 -21.30
CA SER A 64 -0.59 -6.32 -22.55
C SER A 64 -1.50 -6.34 -23.79
N THR A 65 -2.71 -6.87 -23.65
CA THR A 65 -3.68 -6.97 -24.76
C THR A 65 -4.26 -5.61 -25.12
N PHE A 66 -4.58 -4.78 -24.12
CA PHE A 66 -5.20 -3.45 -24.30
C PHE A 66 -4.23 -2.30 -23.99
N LYS A 67 -3.00 -2.40 -24.53
CA LYS A 67 -1.90 -1.45 -24.29
C LYS A 67 -2.21 0.01 -24.65
N ASP A 68 -3.07 0.23 -25.63
CA ASP A 68 -3.46 1.58 -26.10
C ASP A 68 -4.62 2.17 -25.27
N GLY A 69 -5.20 1.38 -24.37
CA GLY A 69 -6.30 1.75 -23.49
C GLY A 69 -5.85 2.59 -22.30
N LYS A 70 -6.24 3.87 -22.26
CA LYS A 70 -5.86 4.80 -21.17
C LYS A 70 -6.67 4.64 -19.87
N GLY A 71 -7.76 3.88 -19.89
CA GLY A 71 -8.67 3.72 -18.74
C GLY A 71 -8.35 2.54 -17.82
N GLY A 72 -7.23 1.83 -18.05
CA GLY A 72 -6.81 0.69 -17.24
C GLY A 72 -7.91 -0.38 -17.11
N VAL A 73 -8.23 -0.77 -15.87
CA VAL A 73 -9.24 -1.80 -15.55
C VAL A 73 -10.59 -1.53 -16.21
N SER A 74 -11.05 -0.28 -16.26
CA SER A 74 -12.34 0.06 -16.89
C SER A 74 -12.31 -0.20 -18.39
N THR A 75 -11.19 0.09 -19.06
CA THR A 75 -11.02 -0.21 -20.49
C THR A 75 -11.01 -1.72 -20.73
N TRP A 76 -10.34 -2.49 -19.89
CA TRP A 76 -10.28 -3.95 -20.02
C TRP A 76 -11.68 -4.56 -19.91
N ILE A 77 -12.43 -4.17 -18.87
CA ILE A 77 -13.80 -4.67 -18.64
C ILE A 77 -14.75 -4.21 -19.73
N LYS A 78 -14.58 -3.01 -20.27
CA LYS A 78 -15.39 -2.54 -21.40
C LYS A 78 -15.24 -3.43 -22.63
N HIS A 79 -14.01 -3.85 -22.93
CA HIS A 79 -13.74 -4.72 -24.07
C HIS A 79 -14.12 -6.19 -23.84
N THR A 80 -14.10 -6.68 -22.60
CA THR A 80 -14.38 -8.09 -22.29
C THR A 80 -15.83 -8.36 -21.89
N MET A 81 -16.48 -7.43 -21.20
CA MET A 81 -17.81 -7.62 -20.58
C MET A 81 -18.82 -6.51 -20.89
N GLY A 82 -18.41 -5.45 -21.61
CA GLY A 82 -19.27 -4.37 -22.07
C GLY A 82 -19.32 -3.13 -21.17
N PRO A 83 -19.97 -2.05 -21.65
CA PRO A 83 -19.89 -0.72 -21.03
C PRO A 83 -20.56 -0.61 -19.66
N GLY A 84 -21.64 -1.35 -19.39
CA GLY A 84 -22.34 -1.30 -18.10
C GLY A 84 -21.47 -1.83 -16.95
N LEU A 85 -20.81 -2.97 -17.15
CA LEU A 85 -19.89 -3.54 -16.16
C LEU A 85 -18.61 -2.72 -16.03
N ALA A 86 -18.14 -2.11 -17.11
CA ALA A 86 -17.01 -1.19 -17.06
C ALA A 86 -17.28 0.05 -16.19
N TYR A 87 -18.52 0.57 -16.24
CA TYR A 87 -18.97 1.64 -15.38
C TYR A 87 -19.00 1.20 -13.92
N LEU A 88 -19.62 0.04 -13.62
CA LEU A 88 -19.68 -0.49 -12.25
C LEU A 88 -18.28 -0.73 -11.67
N ALA A 89 -17.35 -1.26 -12.46
CA ALA A 89 -15.97 -1.45 -12.03
C ALA A 89 -15.25 -0.12 -11.72
N ALA A 90 -15.42 0.89 -12.59
CA ALA A 90 -14.86 2.21 -12.34
C ALA A 90 -15.48 2.88 -11.10
N TRP A 91 -16.79 2.73 -10.93
CA TRP A 91 -17.53 3.31 -9.81
C TRP A 91 -17.15 2.65 -8.48
N THR A 92 -17.13 1.32 -8.40
CA THR A 92 -16.70 0.58 -7.20
C THR A 92 -15.26 0.90 -6.83
N TYR A 93 -14.37 0.97 -7.82
CA TYR A 93 -12.99 1.41 -7.62
C TYR A 93 -12.95 2.81 -7.00
N TRP A 94 -13.69 3.77 -7.54
CA TRP A 94 -13.73 5.14 -7.02
C TRP A 94 -14.29 5.20 -5.58
N VAL A 95 -15.40 4.50 -5.31
CA VAL A 95 -16.04 4.49 -3.98
C VAL A 95 -15.12 3.92 -2.91
N VAL A 96 -14.41 2.81 -3.17
CA VAL A 96 -13.48 2.19 -2.19
C VAL A 96 -12.35 3.14 -1.80
N HIS A 97 -11.93 4.03 -2.71
CA HIS A 97 -10.86 4.98 -2.42
C HIS A 97 -11.26 6.07 -1.43
N ILE A 98 -12.54 6.43 -1.32
CA ILE A 98 -13.00 7.48 -0.38
C ILE A 98 -12.68 7.11 1.09
N PRO A 99 -13.20 6.00 1.65
CA PRO A 99 -12.87 5.61 3.01
C PRO A 99 -11.39 5.23 3.14
N TYR A 100 -10.80 4.64 2.11
CA TYR A 100 -9.38 4.28 2.11
C TYR A 100 -8.45 5.49 2.25
N LEU A 101 -8.77 6.62 1.61
CA LEU A 101 -8.01 7.86 1.75
C LEU A 101 -8.30 8.54 3.08
N ALA A 102 -9.56 8.55 3.53
CA ALA A 102 -9.96 9.14 4.80
C ALA A 102 -9.28 8.50 6.03
N GLN A 103 -8.97 7.20 5.98
CA GLN A 103 -8.26 6.52 7.08
C GLN A 103 -6.75 6.81 7.14
N LYS A 104 -6.11 7.31 6.07
CA LYS A 104 -4.63 7.48 6.04
C LYS A 104 -4.11 8.55 7.00
N PRO A 105 -4.70 9.75 7.10
CA PRO A 105 -4.26 10.75 8.07
C PRO A 105 -4.38 10.26 9.51
N GLN A 106 -5.41 9.44 9.81
CA GLN A 106 -5.58 8.84 11.12
C GLN A 106 -4.43 7.86 11.43
N ALA A 107 -4.01 7.04 10.46
CA ALA A 107 -2.86 6.16 10.62
C ALA A 107 -1.54 6.94 10.87
N ILE A 108 -1.37 8.10 10.23
CA ILE A 108 -0.22 8.99 10.47
C ILE A 108 -0.23 9.51 11.91
N LEU A 109 -1.39 9.95 12.41
CA LEU A 109 -1.52 10.39 13.81
C LEU A 109 -1.21 9.28 14.79
N ILE A 110 -1.68 8.06 14.51
CA ILE A 110 -1.35 6.89 15.33
C ILE A 110 0.16 6.67 15.38
N ALA A 111 0.81 6.64 14.22
CA ALA A 111 2.25 6.43 14.12
C ALA A 111 3.05 7.55 14.82
N LEU A 112 2.64 8.82 14.67
CA LEU A 112 3.27 9.96 15.37
C LEU A 112 3.08 9.85 16.88
N GLY A 113 1.93 9.40 17.34
CA GLY A 113 1.67 9.18 18.76
C GLY A 113 2.63 8.16 19.36
N TRP A 114 2.78 7.01 18.70
CA TRP A 114 3.75 5.99 19.08
C TRP A 114 5.20 6.50 19.02
N ALA A 115 5.55 7.31 18.03
CA ALA A 115 6.90 7.86 17.91
C ALA A 115 7.26 8.86 19.03
N MET A 116 6.27 9.62 19.54
CA MET A 116 6.51 10.63 20.58
C MET A 116 6.52 10.06 22.00
N LYS A 117 5.56 9.18 22.33
CA LYS A 117 5.44 8.64 23.69
C LYS A 117 5.95 7.22 23.86
N GLY A 118 6.22 6.50 22.77
CA GLY A 118 6.56 5.08 22.82
C GLY A 118 5.39 4.17 23.21
N ASP A 119 4.20 4.72 23.42
CA ASP A 119 2.99 3.98 23.77
C ASP A 119 1.76 4.55 23.03
N GLY A 120 0.68 3.77 22.99
CA GLY A 120 -0.58 4.17 22.38
C GLY A 120 -1.41 5.16 23.23
N SER A 121 -0.85 5.77 24.28
CA SER A 121 -1.61 6.59 25.23
C SER A 121 -2.10 7.91 24.64
N LEU A 122 -1.34 8.51 23.72
CA LEU A 122 -1.68 9.79 23.09
C LEU A 122 -3.09 9.80 22.48
N ILE A 123 -3.50 8.69 21.88
CA ILE A 123 -4.81 8.59 21.22
C ILE A 123 -5.92 8.31 22.23
N LYS A 124 -5.59 7.78 23.39
CA LYS A 124 -6.54 7.50 24.47
C LYS A 124 -6.77 8.72 25.37
N GLU A 125 -5.82 9.64 25.42
CA GLU A 125 -5.89 10.86 26.25
C GLU A 125 -6.72 11.99 25.62
N TYR A 126 -6.77 12.07 24.30
CA TYR A 126 -7.56 13.11 23.60
C TYR A 126 -8.99 12.65 23.35
N SER A 127 -9.93 13.61 23.38
CA SER A 127 -11.31 13.35 22.99
C SER A 127 -11.40 12.97 21.51
N VAL A 128 -12.38 12.13 21.17
CA VAL A 128 -12.62 11.69 19.78
C VAL A 128 -12.78 12.89 18.84
N VAL A 129 -13.47 13.94 19.27
CA VAL A 129 -13.69 15.17 18.49
C VAL A 129 -12.37 15.89 18.19
N ALA A 130 -11.47 16.01 19.18
CA ALA A 130 -10.18 16.64 18.98
C ALA A 130 -9.29 15.84 18.01
N LEU A 131 -9.28 14.51 18.13
CA LEU A 131 -8.54 13.62 17.23
C LEU A 131 -9.07 13.67 15.80
N GLN A 132 -10.39 13.66 15.61
CA GLN A 132 -11.02 13.80 14.31
C GLN A 132 -10.74 15.17 13.68
N GLY A 133 -10.79 16.24 14.49
CA GLY A 133 -10.41 17.58 14.05
C GLY A 133 -8.97 17.65 13.55
N LEU A 134 -8.02 17.07 14.30
CA LEU A 134 -6.62 17.01 13.90
C LEU A 134 -6.42 16.14 12.63
N THR A 135 -7.15 15.03 12.53
CA THR A 135 -7.16 14.15 11.36
C THR A 135 -7.62 14.92 10.12
N LEU A 136 -8.68 15.73 10.26
CA LEU A 136 -9.21 16.57 9.18
C LEU A 136 -8.21 17.64 8.75
N VAL A 137 -7.55 18.31 9.69
CA VAL A 137 -6.50 19.31 9.39
C VAL A 137 -5.36 18.66 8.60
N LEU A 138 -4.88 17.49 9.03
CA LEU A 138 -3.86 16.75 8.29
C LEU A 138 -4.33 16.30 6.92
N PHE A 139 -5.58 15.83 6.80
CA PHE A 139 -6.16 15.45 5.51
C PHE A 139 -6.15 16.63 4.53
N ILE A 140 -6.61 17.81 4.95
CA ILE A 140 -6.63 19.03 4.14
C ILE A 140 -5.21 19.45 3.76
N PHE A 141 -4.24 19.36 4.70
CA PHE A 141 -2.84 19.64 4.41
C PHE A 141 -2.29 18.74 3.30
N PHE A 142 -2.50 17.42 3.39
CA PHE A 142 -2.04 16.50 2.34
C PHE A 142 -2.77 16.68 1.01
N MET A 143 -4.06 17.02 1.03
CA MET A 143 -4.79 17.43 -0.18
C MET A 143 -4.16 18.66 -0.83
N TRP A 144 -3.78 19.67 -0.04
CA TRP A 144 -3.10 20.86 -0.52
C TRP A 144 -1.70 20.55 -1.07
N VAL A 145 -0.95 19.64 -0.45
CA VAL A 145 0.32 19.16 -1.00
C VAL A 145 0.11 18.44 -2.33
N ALA A 146 -0.95 17.62 -2.44
CA ALA A 146 -1.29 16.92 -3.67
C ALA A 146 -1.72 17.87 -4.81
N SER A 147 -2.37 19.00 -4.49
CA SER A 147 -2.78 20.00 -5.48
C SER A 147 -1.62 20.79 -6.09
N ARG A 148 -0.43 20.80 -5.44
CA ARG A 148 0.81 21.40 -5.97
C ARG A 148 1.41 20.64 -7.18
N GLY A 149 0.79 19.53 -7.60
CA GLY A 149 1.10 18.82 -8.84
C GLY A 149 2.11 17.68 -8.70
N MET A 150 2.50 17.11 -9.85
CA MET A 150 3.22 15.83 -9.96
C MET A 150 4.60 15.81 -9.29
N LYS A 151 5.27 16.97 -9.18
CA LYS A 151 6.62 17.07 -8.59
C LYS A 151 6.60 16.70 -7.10
N SER A 152 5.63 17.22 -6.35
CA SER A 152 5.47 16.94 -4.92
C SER A 152 5.20 15.45 -4.68
N LEU A 153 4.28 14.87 -5.46
CA LEU A 153 3.93 13.46 -5.38
C LEU A 153 5.13 12.54 -5.66
N LYS A 154 5.95 12.87 -6.66
CA LYS A 154 7.12 12.08 -7.02
C LYS A 154 8.18 12.08 -5.91
N ILE A 155 8.44 13.22 -5.30
CA ILE A 155 9.43 13.34 -4.22
C ILE A 155 8.95 12.59 -2.98
N VAL A 156 7.72 12.86 -2.53
CA VAL A 156 7.13 12.22 -1.35
C VAL A 156 7.06 10.70 -1.55
N GLY A 157 6.59 10.26 -2.72
CA GLY A 157 6.51 8.83 -3.07
C GLY A 157 7.87 8.14 -3.12
N SER A 158 8.91 8.82 -3.62
CA SER A 158 10.27 8.25 -3.67
C SER A 158 10.86 8.07 -2.27
N VAL A 159 10.74 9.09 -1.40
CA VAL A 159 11.22 9.01 -0.02
C VAL A 159 10.45 7.95 0.76
N ALA A 160 9.12 7.91 0.63
CA ALA A 160 8.28 6.90 1.26
C ALA A 160 8.66 5.48 0.79
N GLY A 161 8.90 5.29 -0.52
CA GLY A 161 9.30 4.00 -1.07
C GLY A 161 10.65 3.50 -0.55
N ILE A 162 11.65 4.37 -0.50
CA ILE A 162 12.97 4.04 0.05
C ILE A 162 12.87 3.72 1.54
N ALA A 163 12.13 4.53 2.31
CA ALA A 163 11.93 4.29 3.74
C ALA A 163 11.25 2.94 3.99
N MET A 164 10.19 2.61 3.25
CA MET A 164 9.50 1.33 3.36
C MET A 164 10.41 0.14 3.01
N PHE A 165 11.24 0.28 1.99
CA PHE A 165 12.20 -0.76 1.60
C PHE A 165 13.24 -1.01 2.70
N VAL A 166 13.87 0.06 3.21
CA VAL A 166 14.87 -0.04 4.29
C VAL A 166 14.26 -0.63 5.56
N MET A 167 13.08 -0.15 5.98
CA MET A 167 12.37 -0.68 7.15
C MET A 167 12.05 -2.17 7.01
N SER A 168 11.73 -2.64 5.81
CA SER A 168 11.46 -4.05 5.56
C SER A 168 12.70 -4.91 5.72
N LEU A 169 13.86 -4.46 5.22
CA LEU A 169 15.14 -5.14 5.41
C LEU A 169 15.55 -5.20 6.89
N LEU A 170 15.40 -4.07 7.60
CA LEU A 170 15.68 -4.01 9.03
C LEU A 170 14.80 -4.97 9.83
N TYR A 171 13.51 -5.05 9.48
CA TYR A 171 12.60 -5.97 10.14
C TYR A 171 12.99 -7.44 9.94
N VAL A 172 13.34 -7.84 8.71
CA VAL A 172 13.83 -9.19 8.43
C VAL A 172 15.10 -9.48 9.21
N ALA A 173 16.06 -8.55 9.22
CA ALA A 173 17.28 -8.70 9.98
C ALA A 173 16.99 -8.89 11.48
N MET A 174 16.15 -8.04 12.07
CA MET A 174 15.75 -8.15 13.48
C MET A 174 14.98 -9.44 13.77
N ALA A 175 14.10 -9.89 12.89
CA ALA A 175 13.36 -11.14 13.09
C ALA A 175 14.29 -12.36 13.15
N VAL A 176 15.39 -12.35 12.39
CA VAL A 176 16.40 -13.42 12.38
C VAL A 176 17.38 -13.30 13.56
N THR A 177 17.78 -12.07 13.93
CA THR A 177 18.81 -11.85 14.96
C THR A 177 18.24 -11.76 16.38
N ALA A 178 17.01 -11.30 16.57
CA ALA A 178 16.41 -11.15 17.90
C ALA A 178 16.34 -12.48 18.69
N PRO A 179 15.96 -13.62 18.10
CA PRO A 179 15.98 -14.91 18.80
C PRO A 179 17.39 -15.36 19.24
N ALA A 180 18.45 -14.84 18.60
CA ALA A 180 19.84 -15.17 18.91
C ALA A 180 20.45 -14.24 19.97
N ILE A 181 19.88 -13.04 20.18
CA ILE A 181 20.42 -12.00 21.09
C ILE A 181 19.64 -11.98 22.40
N THR A 182 18.34 -12.23 22.32
CA THR A 182 17.44 -12.36 23.46
C THR A 182 16.98 -13.81 23.52
N GLU A 183 17.09 -14.49 24.67
CA GLU A 183 16.58 -15.86 24.92
C GLU A 183 15.04 -15.89 24.84
N VAL A 184 14.48 -15.49 23.70
CA VAL A 184 13.04 -15.32 23.49
C VAL A 184 12.48 -16.70 23.20
N HIS A 185 11.79 -17.25 24.20
CA HIS A 185 10.76 -18.24 23.95
C HIS A 185 9.77 -17.63 22.96
N ILE A 186 9.69 -18.21 21.75
CA ILE A 186 8.67 -17.86 20.76
C ILE A 186 7.34 -18.05 21.48
N ALA A 187 6.65 -16.94 21.78
CA ALA A 187 5.34 -16.95 22.40
C ALA A 187 4.32 -17.45 21.37
N THR A 188 4.32 -18.76 21.12
CA THR A 188 3.21 -19.44 20.48
C THR A 188 2.14 -19.65 21.54
N THR A 189 1.08 -18.85 21.49
CA THR A 189 -0.19 -19.24 22.12
C THR A 189 -0.68 -20.49 21.39
N ASN A 190 -0.89 -21.57 22.14
CA ASN A 190 -1.65 -22.74 21.68
C ASN A 190 -3.09 -22.34 21.32
#